data_AF-A0A6H1R576-F1
#
_entry.id   AF-A0A6H1R576-F1
#
_cell.length_a   1.000
_cell.length_b   1.000
_cell.length_c   1.000
_cell.angle_alpha   90.00
_cell.angle_beta   90.00
_cell.angle_gamma   90.00
#
_symmetry.space_group_name_H-M   'P 1'
#
loop_
_entity.id
_entity.type
_entity.pdbx_description
1 polymer ?
#
loop_
_entity_poly.entity_id
_entity_poly.type
_entity_poly.pdbx_seq_one_letter_code
_entity_poly.pdbx_strand_id
1 'polypeptide(L)'
;MAGIGADVEAIEKASQDIDEARNAVEQALQQLSGQLEGPVANWKGAAADVFRKLMGSYEDSGKKILQKLDELGQNVQSSGADYAQVQEDQAQEISKISAMLDG
;
A
#
# COMPACT_ATOMS: atom_id res chain seq x y z
N MET A 1 0.65 27.49 -11.08
CA MET A 1 0.04 26.67 -10.01
C MET A 1 -0.34 25.28 -10.55
N ALA A 2 0.58 24.60 -11.27
CA ALA A 2 0.28 23.33 -11.95
C ALA A 2 0.87 22.09 -11.24
N GLY A 3 1.66 22.28 -10.17
CA GLY A 3 2.23 21.15 -9.41
C GLY A 3 1.29 20.58 -8.35
N ILE A 4 0.54 21.44 -7.66
CA ILE A 4 -0.10 21.08 -6.38
C ILE A 4 -1.30 20.12 -6.56
N GLY A 5 -2.18 20.35 -7.55
CA GLY A 5 -3.30 19.43 -7.83
C GLY A 5 -2.84 18.11 -8.47
N ALA A 6 -1.78 18.17 -9.28
CA ALA A 6 -1.19 16.99 -9.90
C ALA A 6 -0.54 16.06 -8.86
N ASP A 7 0.02 16.62 -7.78
CA ASP A 7 0.62 15.83 -6.70
C ASP A 7 -0.44 15.08 -5.88
N VAL A 8 -1.60 15.69 -5.60
CA VAL A 8 -2.71 15.03 -4.87
C VAL A 8 -3.32 13.89 -5.70
N GLU A 9 -3.60 14.13 -6.99
CA GLU A 9 -4.11 13.10 -7.90
C GLU A 9 -3.11 11.92 -8.05
N ALA A 10 -1.80 12.22 -8.05
CA ALA A 10 -0.77 11.19 -8.10
C ALA A 10 -0.72 10.34 -6.80
N ILE A 11 -0.91 10.95 -5.64
CA ILE A 11 -0.97 10.29 -4.33
C ILE A 11 -2.22 9.39 -4.24
N GLU A 12 -3.38 9.88 -4.66
CA GLU A 12 -4.62 9.09 -4.67
C GLU A 12 -4.49 7.87 -5.60
N LYS A 13 -3.94 8.08 -6.80
CA LYS A 13 -3.69 6.99 -7.74
C LYS A 13 -2.69 5.97 -7.20
N ALA A 14 -1.58 6.42 -6.61
CA ALA A 14 -0.60 5.53 -6.00
C ALA A 14 -1.22 4.69 -4.88
N SER A 15 -2.13 5.27 -4.09
CA SER A 15 -2.86 4.55 -3.03
C SER A 15 -3.76 3.46 -3.62
N GLN A 16 -4.50 3.77 -4.69
CA GLN A 16 -5.33 2.78 -5.40
C GLN A 16 -4.49 1.63 -5.98
N ASP A 17 -3.37 1.95 -6.62
CA ASP A 17 -2.45 0.94 -7.19
C ASP A 17 -1.89 0.00 -6.09
N ILE A 18 -1.59 0.54 -4.90
CA ILE A 18 -1.12 -0.23 -3.73
C ILE A 18 -2.22 -1.18 -3.22
N ASP A 19 -3.45 -0.69 -3.09
CA ASP A 19 -4.59 -1.50 -2.65
C ASP A 19 -4.92 -2.62 -3.65
N GLU A 20 -4.86 -2.33 -4.96
CA GLU A 20 -5.02 -3.36 -6.00
C GLU A 20 -3.94 -4.43 -5.91
N ALA A 21 -2.66 -4.03 -5.76
CA ALA A 21 -1.55 -4.95 -5.60
C ALA A 21 -1.70 -5.83 -4.34
N ARG A 22 -2.17 -5.25 -3.24
CA ARG A 22 -2.47 -5.98 -1.99
C ARG A 22 -3.53 -7.05 -2.23
N ASN A 23 -4.67 -6.66 -2.82
CA ASN A 23 -5.78 -7.56 -3.11
C ASN A 23 -5.35 -8.72 -4.02
N ALA A 24 -4.50 -8.45 -5.03
CA ALA A 24 -3.97 -9.47 -5.91
C ALA A 24 -3.07 -10.50 -5.17
N VAL A 25 -2.22 -10.02 -4.27
CA VAL A 25 -1.35 -10.89 -3.45
C VAL A 25 -2.19 -11.74 -2.49
N GLU A 26 -3.19 -11.15 -1.83
CA GLU A 26 -4.09 -11.89 -0.94
C GLU A 26 -4.88 -12.98 -1.68
N GLN A 27 -5.42 -12.67 -2.87
CA GLN A 27 -6.10 -13.66 -3.70
C GLN A 27 -5.17 -14.79 -4.15
N ALA A 28 -3.93 -14.47 -4.56
CA ALA A 28 -2.96 -15.48 -4.95
C ALA A 28 -2.61 -16.42 -3.78
N LEU A 29 -2.45 -15.88 -2.57
CA LEU A 29 -2.22 -16.66 -1.36
C LEU A 29 -3.39 -17.59 -1.04
N GLN A 30 -4.63 -17.07 -1.11
CA GLN A 30 -5.84 -17.86 -0.85
C GLN A 30 -6.08 -18.95 -1.90
N GLN A 31 -5.83 -18.66 -3.19
CA GLN A 31 -5.92 -19.65 -4.24
C GLN A 31 -4.90 -20.77 -4.05
N LEU A 32 -3.66 -20.41 -3.69
CA LEU A 32 -2.62 -21.38 -3.41
C LEU A 32 -3.01 -22.25 -2.21
N SER A 33 -3.46 -21.67 -1.10
CA SER A 33 -3.90 -22.47 0.06
C SER A 33 -5.04 -23.41 -0.29
N GLY A 34 -6.05 -22.94 -1.02
CA GLY A 34 -7.20 -23.75 -1.43
C GLY A 34 -6.85 -24.91 -2.37
N GLN A 35 -5.90 -24.71 -3.29
CA GLN A 35 -5.41 -25.78 -4.17
C GLN A 35 -4.66 -26.87 -3.41
N LEU A 36 -4.20 -26.60 -2.19
CA LEU A 36 -3.31 -27.47 -1.42
C LEU A 36 -4.01 -28.28 -0.33
N GLU A 37 -5.18 -27.86 0.13
CA GLU A 37 -5.97 -28.61 1.11
C GLU A 37 -6.33 -30.03 0.63
N GLY A 38 -6.49 -30.24 -0.68
CA GLY A 38 -6.79 -31.56 -1.26
C GLY A 38 -5.56 -32.48 -1.43
N PRO A 39 -4.51 -32.05 -2.17
CA PRO A 39 -3.37 -32.92 -2.49
C PRO A 39 -2.44 -33.20 -1.31
N VAL A 40 -2.25 -32.24 -0.41
CA VAL A 40 -1.25 -32.34 0.69
C VAL A 40 -1.70 -33.33 1.78
N ALA A 41 -3.01 -33.53 1.96
CA ALA A 41 -3.54 -34.49 2.92
C ALA A 41 -3.07 -35.94 2.65
N ASN A 42 -2.78 -36.26 1.39
CA ASN A 42 -2.36 -37.60 0.96
C ASN A 42 -0.85 -37.70 0.66
N TRP A 43 -0.11 -36.59 0.67
CA TRP A 43 1.34 -36.60 0.45
C TRP A 43 2.08 -37.01 1.74
N LYS A 44 2.73 -38.18 1.70
CA LYS A 44 3.61 -38.67 2.79
C LYS A 44 5.07 -38.71 2.32
N GLY A 45 5.99 -38.48 3.25
CA GLY A 45 7.43 -38.59 3.03
C GLY A 45 8.15 -37.26 2.74
N ALA A 46 9.44 -37.34 2.43
CA ALA A 46 10.33 -36.17 2.34
C ALA A 46 9.87 -35.08 1.35
N ALA A 47 9.17 -35.47 0.28
CA ALA A 47 8.59 -34.52 -0.68
C ALA A 47 7.49 -33.63 -0.05
N ALA A 48 6.70 -34.18 0.86
CA ALA A 48 5.67 -33.43 1.59
C ALA A 48 6.29 -32.38 2.52
N ASP A 49 7.41 -32.70 3.16
CA ASP A 49 8.09 -31.78 4.07
C ASP A 49 8.79 -30.63 3.34
N VAL A 50 9.40 -30.90 2.18
CA VAL A 50 9.94 -29.86 1.30
C VAL A 50 8.83 -28.93 0.82
N PHE A 51 7.69 -29.50 0.42
CA PHE A 51 6.55 -28.73 -0.02
C PHE A 51 5.95 -27.85 1.09
N ARG A 52 5.78 -28.39 2.32
CA ARG A 52 5.33 -27.61 3.48
C ARG A 52 6.28 -26.46 3.81
N LYS A 53 7.59 -26.67 3.70
CA LYS A 53 8.59 -25.59 3.90
C LYS A 53 8.49 -24.51 2.83
N LEU A 54 8.33 -24.89 1.57
CA LEU A 54 8.11 -23.94 0.48
C LEU A 54 6.85 -23.11 0.73
N MET A 55 5.77 -23.75 1.19
CA MET A 55 4.52 -23.08 1.53
C MET A 55 4.68 -22.08 2.68
N GLY A 56 5.32 -22.48 3.78
CA GLY A 56 5.60 -21.55 4.88
C GLY A 56 6.44 -20.35 4.41
N SER A 57 7.46 -20.59 3.59
CA SER A 57 8.26 -19.51 2.99
C SER A 57 7.45 -18.59 2.08
N TYR A 58 6.49 -19.15 1.34
CA TYR A 58 5.62 -18.37 0.45
C TYR A 58 4.65 -17.51 1.24
N GLU A 59 4.00 -18.07 2.27
CA GLU A 59 3.12 -17.31 3.17
C GLU A 59 3.86 -16.19 3.90
N ASP A 60 5.07 -16.47 4.40
CA ASP A 60 5.90 -15.44 5.05
C ASP A 60 6.31 -14.34 4.09
N SER A 61 6.63 -14.69 2.84
CA SER A 61 6.95 -13.71 1.80
C SER A 61 5.73 -12.87 1.44
N GLY A 62 4.55 -13.49 1.34
CA GLY A 62 3.28 -12.80 1.13
C GLY A 62 2.98 -11.79 2.23
N LYS A 63 3.08 -12.20 3.51
CA LYS A 63 2.90 -11.29 4.67
C LYS A 63 3.86 -10.12 4.64
N LYS A 64 5.13 -10.34 4.27
CA LYS A 64 6.11 -9.25 4.14
C LYS A 64 5.72 -8.26 3.04
N ILE A 65 5.25 -8.75 1.89
CA ILE A 65 4.78 -7.88 0.80
C ILE A 65 3.60 -7.05 1.28
N LEU A 66 2.59 -7.68 1.91
CA LEU A 66 1.43 -6.97 2.44
C LEU A 66 1.81 -5.91 3.47
N GLN A 67 2.71 -6.23 4.40
CA GLN A 67 3.21 -5.27 5.37
C GLN A 67 3.90 -4.07 4.69
N LYS A 68 4.69 -4.32 3.64
CA LYS A 68 5.37 -3.25 2.90
C LYS A 68 4.38 -2.38 2.11
N LEU A 69 3.33 -2.99 1.56
CA LEU A 69 2.24 -2.25 0.91
C LEU A 69 1.49 -1.38 1.92
N ASP A 70 1.20 -1.89 3.12
CA ASP A 70 0.60 -1.10 4.21
C ASP A 70 1.48 0.07 4.64
N GLU A 71 2.78 -0.16 4.82
CA GLU A 71 3.76 0.90 5.14
C GLU A 71 3.81 1.95 4.02
N LEU A 72 3.80 1.53 2.75
CA LEU A 72 3.77 2.46 1.61
C LEU A 72 2.47 3.27 1.57
N GLY A 73 1.31 2.65 1.78
CA GLY A 73 0.02 3.33 1.82
C GLY A 73 -0.03 4.39 2.92
N GLN A 74 0.44 4.05 4.13
CA GLN A 74 0.54 5.01 5.24
C GLN A 74 1.47 6.18 4.93
N ASN A 75 2.63 5.91 4.30
CA ASN A 75 3.56 6.96 3.90
C ASN A 75 2.98 7.89 2.83
N VAL A 76 2.27 7.33 1.85
CA VAL A 76 1.60 8.09 0.79
C VAL A 76 0.49 8.95 1.37
N GLN A 77 -0.33 8.41 2.28
CA GLN A 77 -1.38 9.14 2.95
C GLN A 77 -0.84 10.25 3.88
N SER A 78 0.22 9.96 4.65
CA SER A 78 0.89 10.97 5.49
C SER A 78 1.46 12.10 4.62
N SER A 79 2.11 11.75 3.50
CA SER A 79 2.65 12.74 2.58
C SER A 79 1.55 13.62 1.99
N GLY A 80 0.38 13.05 1.66
CA GLY A 80 -0.78 13.81 1.22
C GLY A 80 -1.34 14.76 2.30
N ALA A 81 -1.41 14.32 3.55
CA ALA A 81 -1.85 15.14 4.67
C ALA A 81 -0.89 16.30 4.95
N ASP A 82 0.42 16.05 4.93
CA ASP A 82 1.46 17.07 5.10
C ASP A 82 1.39 18.11 3.98
N TYR A 83 1.17 17.67 2.73
CA TYR A 83 0.96 18.56 1.59
C TYR A 83 -0.29 19.43 1.72
N ALA A 84 -1.39 18.88 2.26
CA ALA A 84 -2.62 19.64 2.50
C ALA A 84 -2.43 20.68 3.63
N GLN A 85 -1.68 20.35 4.67
CA GLN A 85 -1.38 21.29 5.76
C GLN A 85 -0.51 22.46 5.28
N VAL A 86 0.55 22.17 4.51
CA VAL A 86 1.41 23.21 3.93
C VAL A 86 0.62 24.15 3.00
N GLN A 87 -0.41 23.64 2.29
CA GLN A 87 -1.33 24.46 1.52
C GLN A 87 -2.09 25.46 2.38
N GLU A 88 -2.65 25.00 3.50
CA GLU A 88 -3.47 25.83 4.38
C GLU A 88 -2.62 26.94 5.01
N ASP A 89 -1.41 26.60 5.46
CA ASP A 89 -0.45 27.58 6.01
C ASP A 89 -0.05 28.63 4.97
N GLN A 90 0.26 28.21 3.73
CA GLN A 90 0.66 29.15 2.67
C GLN A 90 -0.49 30.05 2.21
N ALA A 91 -1.72 29.51 2.11
CA ALA A 91 -2.91 30.30 1.78
C ALA A 91 -3.22 31.34 2.86
N GLN A 92 -3.04 30.99 4.14
CA GLN A 92 -3.20 31.92 5.26
C GLN A 92 -2.15 33.03 5.22
N GLU A 93 -0.88 32.71 4.97
CA GLU A 93 0.20 33.70 4.86
C GLU A 93 -0.02 34.68 3.70
N ILE A 94 -0.42 34.19 2.52
CA ILE A 94 -0.77 35.06 1.39
C ILE A 94 -1.95 35.96 1.76
N SER A 95 -2.98 35.41 2.39
CA SER A 95 -4.17 36.18 2.81
C SER A 95 -3.80 37.31 3.78
N LYS A 96 -2.88 37.06 4.72
CA LYS A 96 -2.34 38.08 5.64
C LYS A 96 -1.57 39.17 4.89
N ILE A 97 -0.72 38.78 3.96
CA ILE A 97 0.06 39.73 3.14
C ILE A 97 -0.88 40.60 2.29
N SER A 98 -1.86 39.99 1.61
CA SER A 98 -2.86 40.73 0.84
C SER A 98 -3.64 41.72 1.70
N ALA A 99 -4.05 41.32 2.91
CA ALA A 99 -4.73 42.23 3.84
C ALA A 99 -3.84 43.39 4.33
N MET A 100 -2.53 43.19 4.44
CA MET A 100 -1.57 44.25 4.77
C MET A 100 -1.27 45.19 3.60
N LEU A 101 -1.43 44.73 2.35
CA LEU A 101 -1.17 45.52 1.15
C LEU A 101 -2.38 46.33 0.69
N ASP A 102 -3.59 45.91 1.08
CA ASP A 102 -4.86 46.55 0.73
C ASP A 102 -5.35 47.55 1.82
N GLY A 103 -4.71 47.54 3.00
CA GLY A 103 -4.95 48.50 4.10
C GLY A 103 -3.86 49.56 4.20
#